data_AF-A0ABD6F975-F1
#
_entry.id   AF-A0ABD6F975-F1
#
_cell.length_a   1.000
_cell.length_b   1.000
_cell.length_c   1.000
_cell.angle_alpha   90.00
_cell.angle_beta   90.00
_cell.angle_gamma   90.00
#
_symmetry.space_group_name_H-M   'P 1'
#
loop_
_entity.id
_entity.type
_entity.pdbx_description
1 polymer ?
#
loop_
_entity_poly.entity_id
_entity_poly.type
_entity_poly.pdbx_seq_one_letter_code
_entity_poly.pdbx_strand_id
1 'polypeptide(L)'
;MNYLSAAMAFACGAIVPVQAAVNATLRTHLSSPMQAAFVNFAVGAIVLALYIFFERSPMPSASSLAQVPWWGWIGGMLGAFFVFSSLFLVPK
;
A
#
# COMPACT_ATOMS: atom_id res chain seq x y z
N MET A 1 -10.60 5.62 21.71
CA MET A 1 -9.60 4.72 21.09
C MET A 1 -9.48 3.50 21.99
N ASN A 2 -9.83 2.31 21.51
CA ASN A 2 -9.62 1.08 22.28
C ASN A 2 -8.12 0.69 22.22
N TYR A 3 -7.59 0.04 23.26
CA TYR A 3 -6.16 -0.32 23.30
C TYR A 3 -5.73 -1.20 22.11
N LEU A 4 -6.66 -1.97 21.53
CA LEU A 4 -6.44 -2.76 20.32
C LEU A 4 -6.12 -1.87 19.10
N SER A 5 -6.91 -0.82 18.84
CA SER A 5 -6.65 0.11 17.73
C SER A 5 -5.32 0.84 17.89
N ALA A 6 -4.95 1.19 19.13
CA ALA A 6 -3.66 1.81 19.41
C ALA A 6 -2.48 0.85 19.13
N ALA A 7 -2.59 -0.41 19.54
CA ALA A 7 -1.60 -1.43 19.24
C ALA A 7 -1.46 -1.70 17.73
N MET A 8 -2.58 -1.74 17.00
CA MET A 8 -2.59 -1.88 15.55
C MET A 8 -1.94 -0.68 14.86
N ALA A 9 -2.25 0.54 15.29
CA ALA A 9 -1.65 1.76 14.74
C ALA A 9 -0.11 1.78 14.94
N PHE A 10 0.34 1.38 16.13
CA PHE A 10 1.77 1.24 16.43
C PHE A 10 2.45 0.18 15.53
N ALA A 11 1.84 -1.00 15.41
CA ALA A 11 2.35 -2.07 14.55
C ALA A 11 2.43 -1.63 13.07
N CYS A 12 1.39 -0.96 12.56
CA CYS A 12 1.38 -0.38 11.21
C CYS A 12 2.52 0.63 11.02
N GLY A 13 2.75 1.51 12.00
CA GLY A 13 3.88 2.45 11.96
C GLY A 13 5.25 1.76 11.93
N ALA A 14 5.41 0.67 12.70
CA ALA A 14 6.64 -0.11 12.75
C ALA A 14 6.94 -0.90 11.46
N ILE A 15 5.93 -1.20 10.64
CA ILE A 15 6.11 -1.89 9.35
C ILE A 15 6.72 -0.98 8.28
N VAL A 16 6.57 0.34 8.39
CA VAL A 16 7.04 1.31 7.39
C VAL A 16 8.56 1.20 7.12
N PRO A 17 9.45 1.16 8.13
CA PRO A 17 10.88 0.90 7.91
C PRO A 17 11.17 -0.46 7.26
N VAL A 18 10.39 -1.49 7.61
CA VAL A 18 10.54 -2.83 7.01
C VAL A 18 10.21 -2.81 5.53
N GLN A 19 9.13 -2.12 5.12
CA GLN A 19 8.81 -1.92 3.71
C GLN A 19 9.93 -1.16 2.97
N ALA A 20 10.54 -0.17 3.60
CA ALA A 20 11.66 0.56 3.01
C ALA A 20 12.87 -0.37 2.76
N ALA A 21 13.21 -1.23 3.71
CA ALA A 21 14.28 -2.22 3.56
C ALA A 21 13.98 -3.24 2.44
N VAL A 22 12.76 -3.79 2.40
CA VAL A 22 12.34 -4.74 1.35
C VAL A 22 12.40 -4.08 -0.04
N ASN A 23 11.93 -2.84 -0.16
CA ASN A 23 12.01 -2.07 -1.42
C ASN A 23 13.46 -1.79 -1.83
N ALA A 24 14.35 -1.52 -0.87
CA ALA A 24 15.78 -1.34 -1.14
C ALA A 24 16.41 -2.63 -1.68
N THR A 25 16.07 -3.80 -1.12
CA THR A 25 16.52 -5.10 -1.65
C THR A 25 15.97 -5.37 -3.05
N LEU A 26 14.67 -5.16 -3.30
CA LEU A 26 14.11 -5.31 -4.66
C LEU A 26 14.81 -4.39 -5.66
N ARG A 27 15.15 -3.17 -5.25
CA ARG A 27 15.91 -2.22 -6.06
C ARG A 27 17.33 -2.71 -6.38
N THR A 28 17.99 -3.53 -5.56
CA THR A 28 19.31 -4.08 -5.93
C THR A 28 19.23 -5.12 -7.05
N HIS A 29 18.04 -5.71 -7.26
CA HIS A 29 17.80 -6.70 -8.31
C HIS A 29 17.05 -6.13 -9.53
N LEU A 30 16.62 -4.88 -9.48
CA LEU A 30 15.87 -4.21 -10.54
C LEU A 30 16.59 -2.95 -11.01
N SER A 31 16.40 -2.59 -12.28
CA SER A 31 17.12 -1.48 -12.90
C SER A 31 16.63 -0.10 -12.44
N SER A 32 15.49 -0.02 -11.76
CA SER A 32 14.87 1.25 -11.34
C SER A 32 14.16 1.14 -9.98
N PRO A 33 14.31 2.14 -9.09
CA PRO A 33 13.52 2.22 -7.85
C PRO A 33 12.01 2.18 -8.11
N MET A 34 11.54 2.77 -9.22
CA MET A 34 10.12 2.80 -9.57
C MET A 34 9.60 1.40 -9.95
N GLN A 35 10.44 0.55 -10.55
CA GLN A 35 10.09 -0.85 -10.84
C GLN A 35 9.95 -1.64 -9.54
N ALA A 36 10.86 -1.44 -8.57
CA ALA A 36 10.75 -2.08 -7.26
C ALA A 36 9.47 -1.69 -6.52
N ALA A 37 9.12 -0.39 -6.53
CA ALA A 37 7.87 0.10 -5.96
C ALA A 37 6.64 -0.54 -6.64
N PHE A 38 6.61 -0.57 -7.97
CA PHE A 38 5.51 -1.13 -8.74
C PHE A 38 5.30 -2.62 -8.43
N VAL A 39 6.38 -3.42 -8.42
CA VAL A 39 6.33 -4.84 -8.10
C VAL A 39 5.77 -5.06 -6.68
N ASN A 40 6.25 -4.30 -5.69
CA ASN A 40 5.76 -4.44 -4.33
C ASN A 40 4.27 -4.05 -4.20
N PHE A 41 3.84 -2.98 -4.86
CA PHE A 41 2.42 -2.61 -4.93
C PHE A 41 1.57 -3.67 -5.61
N ALA A 42 2.05 -4.28 -6.69
CA ALA A 42 1.34 -5.35 -7.38
C ALA A 42 1.16 -6.58 -6.48
N VAL A 43 2.20 -6.98 -5.74
CA VAL A 43 2.11 -8.06 -4.75
C VAL A 43 1.10 -7.71 -3.66
N GLY A 44 1.13 -6.49 -3.11
CA GLY A 44 0.15 -6.04 -2.12
C GLY A 44 -1.28 -6.03 -2.65
N ALA A 45 -1.49 -5.59 -3.89
CA ALA A 45 -2.80 -5.61 -4.55
C ALA A 45 -3.32 -7.03 -4.75
N ILE A 46 -2.46 -7.99 -5.11
CA ILE A 46 -2.83 -9.42 -5.22
C ILE A 46 -3.24 -9.96 -3.85
N VAL A 47 -2.50 -9.66 -2.78
CA VAL A 47 -2.84 -10.09 -1.42
C VAL A 47 -4.19 -9.53 -0.98
N LEU A 48 -4.47 -8.25 -1.24
CA LEU A 48 -5.76 -7.63 -0.96
C LEU A 48 -6.89 -8.25 -1.79
N ALA A 49 -6.66 -8.52 -3.08
CA ALA A 49 -7.64 -9.17 -3.93
C ALA A 49 -7.99 -10.58 -3.44
N LEU A 50 -6.98 -11.35 -3.00
CA LEU A 50 -7.20 -12.66 -2.39
C LEU A 50 -7.98 -12.55 -1.07
N TYR A 51 -7.65 -11.58 -0.22
CA TYR A 51 -8.40 -11.33 1.00
C TYR A 51 -9.86 -11.03 0.71
N ILE A 52 -10.16 -10.10 -0.22
CA ILE A 52 -11.53 -9.76 -0.64
C ILE A 52 -12.27 -11.01 -1.16
N PHE A 53 -11.58 -11.84 -1.94
CA PHE A 53 -12.14 -13.09 -2.45
C PHE A 53 -12.55 -14.05 -1.33
N PHE A 54 -11.74 -14.18 -0.27
CA PHE A 54 -12.06 -15.03 0.88
C PHE A 54 -13.06 -14.41 1.87
N GLU A 55 -13.07 -13.08 1.99
CA GLU A 55 -13.99 -12.34 2.85
C GLU A 55 -15.45 -12.48 2.38
N ARG A 56 -15.64 -12.78 1.07
CA ARG A 56 -16.97 -12.91 0.43
C ARG A 56 -17.85 -11.67 0.58
N SER A 57 -17.22 -10.51 0.73
CA SER A 57 -17.91 -9.22 0.76
C SER A 57 -18.70 -9.00 -0.54
N PRO A 58 -19.94 -8.50 -0.47
CA PRO A 58 -20.72 -8.21 -1.67
C PRO A 58 -19.99 -7.17 -2.51
N MET A 59 -19.89 -7.41 -3.82
CA MET A 59 -19.29 -6.43 -4.72
C MET A 59 -20.09 -5.12 -4.69
N PRO A 60 -19.41 -3.96 -4.63
CA PRO A 60 -20.09 -2.67 -4.65
C PRO A 60 -20.82 -2.50 -5.98
N SER A 61 -22.03 -1.94 -5.91
CA SER A 61 -22.79 -1.60 -7.13
C SER A 61 -22.17 -0.40 -7.84
N ALA A 62 -22.38 -0.27 -9.15
CA ALA A 62 -21.90 0.88 -9.92
C ALA A 62 -22.42 2.22 -9.38
N SER A 63 -23.65 2.25 -8.85
CA SER A 63 -24.22 3.45 -8.22
C SER A 63 -23.50 3.78 -6.91
N SER A 64 -23.13 2.79 -6.10
CA SER A 64 -22.33 3.00 -4.88
C SER A 64 -20.96 3.59 -5.20
N LEU A 65 -20.30 3.12 -6.27
CA LEU A 65 -19.02 3.68 -6.70
C LEU A 65 -19.16 5.12 -7.24
N ALA A 66 -20.25 5.42 -7.94
CA ALA A 66 -20.50 6.77 -8.47
C ALA A 66 -20.77 7.82 -7.37
N GLN A 67 -21.17 7.40 -6.17
CA GLN A 67 -21.35 8.29 -5.02
C GLN A 67 -20.03 8.60 -4.29
N VAL A 68 -18.95 7.88 -4.60
CA VAL A 68 -17.63 8.15 -3.99
C VAL A 68 -17.12 9.49 -4.50
N PRO A 69 -16.81 10.47 -3.62
CA PRO A 69 -16.23 11.73 -4.04
C PRO A 69 -14.95 11.53 -4.85
N TRP A 70 -14.67 12.42 -5.82
CA TRP A 70 -13.50 12.29 -6.70
C TRP A 70 -12.18 12.15 -5.91
N TRP A 71 -12.06 12.81 -4.76
CA TRP A 71 -10.88 12.73 -3.90
C TRP A 71 -10.75 11.38 -3.17
N GLY A 72 -11.81 10.57 -3.08
CA GLY A 72 -11.74 9.22 -2.53
C GLY A 72 -10.89 8.28 -3.39
N TRP A 73 -10.76 8.58 -4.69
CA TRP A 73 -9.99 7.78 -5.64
C TRP A 73 -8.50 8.09 -5.65
N ILE A 74 -8.07 9.22 -5.07
CA ILE A 74 -6.66 9.63 -5.08
C ILE A 74 -5.81 8.87 -4.05
N GLY A 75 -6.42 8.08 -3.16
CA GLY A 75 -5.70 7.34 -2.11
C GLY A 75 -4.59 6.45 -2.65
N GLY A 76 -4.82 5.77 -3.78
CA GLY A 76 -3.79 4.98 -4.45
C GLY A 76 -2.61 5.83 -4.94
N MET A 77 -2.88 7.03 -5.45
CA MET A 77 -1.84 7.96 -5.89
C MET A 77 -1.00 8.47 -4.71
N LEU A 78 -1.63 8.77 -3.58
CA LEU A 78 -0.93 9.18 -2.35
C LEU A 78 -0.01 8.06 -1.82
N GLY A 79 -0.47 6.80 -1.87
CA GLY A 79 0.35 5.64 -1.52
C GLY A 79 1.56 5.48 -2.44
N ALA A 80 1.37 5.62 -3.75
CA ALA A 80 2.47 5.58 -4.71
C ALA A 80 3.49 6.70 -4.46
N PHE A 81 3.03 7.91 -4.18
CA PHE A 81 3.88 9.06 -3.84
C PHE A 81 4.66 8.85 -2.54
N PHE A 82 4.06 8.22 -1.53
CA PHE A 82 4.74 7.86 -0.28
C PHE A 82 5.90 6.89 -0.52
N VAL A 83 5.69 5.83 -1.30
CA VAL A 83 6.75 4.85 -1.60
C VAL A 83 7.83 5.45 -2.50
N PHE A 84 7.44 6.30 -3.46
CA PHE A 84 8.40 7.08 -4.22
C PHE A 84 9.28 7.90 -3.27
N SER A 85 8.68 8.66 -2.35
CA SER A 85 9.42 9.48 -1.40
C SER A 85 10.35 8.64 -0.52
N SER A 86 9.89 7.50 0.01
CA SER A 86 10.74 6.63 0.85
C SER A 86 11.95 6.07 0.09
N LEU A 87 11.82 5.76 -1.21
CA LEU A 87 12.92 5.28 -2.03
C LEU A 87 14.00 6.35 -2.32
N PHE A 88 13.61 7.62 -2.34
CA PHE A 88 14.53 8.74 -2.57
C PHE A 88 15.14 9.29 -1.27
N LEU A 89 14.40 9.23 -0.15
CA LEU A 89 14.83 9.76 1.14
C LEU A 89 15.65 8.77 1.98
N VAL A 90 15.56 7.46 1.73
CA VAL A 90 16.38 6.47 2.44
C VAL A 90 17.85 6.62 1.99
N PRO A 91 18.78 6.98 2.91
CA PRO A 91 20.20 7.12 2.59
C PRO A 91 20.80 5.79 2.12
N LYS A 92 21.83 5.87 1.28
CA LYS A 92 22.56 4.70 0.77
C LYS A 92 23.28 3.92 1.87
#